data_AF-A0A9Q4Q0P4-F1
#
_entry.id   AF-A0A9Q4Q0P4-F1
#
_cell.length_a   1.000
_cell.length_b   1.000
_cell.length_c   1.000
_cell.angle_alpha   90.00
_cell.angle_beta   90.00
_cell.angle_gamma   90.00
#
_symmetry.space_group_name_H-M   'P 1'
#
loop_
_entity.id
_entity.type
_entity.pdbx_description
1 polymer ?
#
loop_
_entity_poly.entity_id
_entity_poly.type
_entity_poly.pdbx_seq_one_letter_code
_entity_poly.pdbx_strand_id
1 'polypeptide(L)'
;MVKQYYKVLKKFNSENNYGVKIRPQYATCLSMLKIGQKINQKDFATQFGHKFTNKDTQKAREEAVYHAFMLGRKIGILQVLSTVELGYGIAYEDFIKVKSVAYFMKQHRGNRFKNMESKSHEGTRGTYARKLWKFNNWLTDREATFTKIYSSGKDTFKQKIEKIKLKGVDDLLHHYVQPLSQEREFVKVIKDYLLDSENETLSDKSMKIIVNSIKSYFEKNDAPINFKYNIKVGHTTSEDREGEASLNLDELMQLFTVGNPTLVQKSALLCKFHRGLDTSTLIDRFNFEAWVQLVSCFGTENYKKWDTNLCPVPIRLTRMKTAYTHTGFLDKDAIDSLVKYLEFRKKQTRKEMSEDQAIFLTEKKKPITKEWVIVTMKKLRKNAGLDDKLSGYRSTRYRINSHEFRDLLKSVLMDSEVRPDVCEHLIGHKPKDSYEKQAELFSKTLRKEYAKASRRINIFSNFSSMAKGESNADEMEKKVTKLQENMEKMQKRISRTDKLRRKNQFK
;
A
#
# COMPACT_ATOMS: atom_id res chain seq x y z
N MET A 1 3.15 9.26 -8.61
CA MET A 1 3.81 10.57 -8.73
C MET A 1 4.32 10.69 -10.15
N VAL A 2 3.98 11.78 -10.82
CA VAL A 2 4.63 12.17 -12.07
C VAL A 2 6.12 12.35 -11.75
N LYS A 3 7.01 11.79 -12.57
CA LYS A 3 8.44 12.04 -12.44
C LYS A 3 8.64 13.57 -12.55
N GLN A 4 9.24 14.20 -11.54
CA GLN A 4 9.49 15.64 -11.60
C GLN A 4 10.73 15.89 -12.46
N TYR A 5 10.59 16.69 -13.51
CA TYR A 5 11.71 17.08 -14.37
C TYR A 5 12.06 18.54 -14.15
N TYR A 6 13.32 18.83 -14.42
CA TYR A 6 13.93 20.13 -14.25
C TYR A 6 14.57 20.54 -15.56
N LYS A 7 14.50 21.84 -15.88
CA LYS A 7 15.30 22.47 -16.92
C LYS A 7 16.42 23.25 -16.26
N VAL A 8 17.63 23.06 -16.77
CA VAL A 8 18.79 23.83 -16.33
C VAL A 8 18.79 25.16 -17.07
N LEU A 9 18.59 26.26 -16.34
CA LEU A 9 18.51 27.61 -16.90
C LEU A 9 19.89 28.26 -17.04
N LYS A 10 20.78 28.02 -16.07
CA LYS A 10 22.08 28.68 -15.97
C LYS A 10 23.15 27.66 -15.60
N LYS A 11 24.41 27.93 -15.97
CA LYS A 11 25.55 27.14 -15.51
C LYS A 11 25.82 27.49 -14.05
N PHE A 12 26.06 26.48 -13.22
CA PHE A 12 26.51 26.70 -11.86
C PHE A 12 27.97 27.16 -11.85
N ASN A 13 28.23 28.29 -11.20
CA ASN A 13 29.58 28.78 -10.87
C ASN A 13 29.77 28.76 -9.34
N SER A 14 30.76 28.04 -8.84
CA SER A 14 31.06 27.93 -7.40
C SER A 14 31.60 29.21 -6.77
N GLU A 15 32.11 30.15 -7.57
CA GLU A 15 32.67 31.42 -7.10
C GLU A 15 31.58 32.49 -6.92
N ASN A 16 30.41 32.30 -7.55
CA ASN A 16 29.30 33.23 -7.40
C ASN A 16 28.70 33.15 -6.00
N ASN A 17 28.48 34.30 -5.38
CA ASN A 17 27.73 34.39 -4.13
C ASN A 17 26.21 34.31 -4.42
N TYR A 18 25.60 33.15 -4.15
CA TYR A 18 24.15 32.94 -4.28
C TYR A 18 23.36 33.28 -3.00
N GLY A 19 23.98 33.89 -2.00
CA GLY A 19 23.33 34.22 -0.72
C GLY A 19 22.95 33.01 0.14
N VAL A 20 23.46 31.82 -0.18
CA VAL A 20 23.24 30.57 0.58
C VAL A 20 24.51 29.75 0.65
N LYS A 21 24.78 29.11 1.79
CA LYS A 21 25.92 28.20 1.95
C LYS A 21 25.66 26.90 1.18
N ILE A 22 26.43 26.65 0.14
CA ILE A 22 26.36 25.43 -0.68
C ILE A 22 27.48 24.47 -0.24
N ARG A 23 27.12 23.26 0.20
CA ARG A 23 28.13 22.24 0.56
C ARG A 23 28.86 21.76 -0.70
N PRO A 24 30.16 21.39 -0.62
CA PRO A 24 30.95 20.95 -1.78
C PRO A 24 30.26 19.84 -2.59
N GLN A 25 29.70 18.84 -1.92
CA GLN A 25 28.95 17.75 -2.55
C GLN A 25 27.77 18.22 -3.43
N TYR A 26 27.08 19.30 -3.05
CA TYR A 26 25.96 19.86 -3.81
C TYR A 26 26.47 20.75 -4.94
N ALA A 27 27.57 21.48 -4.72
CA ALA A 27 28.25 22.27 -5.74
C ALA A 27 28.73 21.36 -6.90
N THR A 28 29.37 20.22 -6.57
CA THR A 28 29.77 19.21 -7.57
C THR A 28 28.56 18.63 -8.33
N CYS A 29 27.44 18.40 -7.63
CA CYS A 29 26.22 17.94 -8.29
C CYS A 29 25.65 18.98 -9.28
N LEU A 30 25.66 20.26 -8.90
CA LEU A 30 25.13 21.34 -9.73
C LEU A 30 26.06 21.71 -10.89
N SER A 31 27.38 21.57 -10.73
CA SER A 31 28.36 21.85 -11.79
C SER A 31 28.32 20.85 -12.94
N MET A 32 27.83 19.64 -12.69
CA MET A 32 27.65 18.60 -13.73
C MET A 32 26.44 18.84 -14.64
N LEU A 33 25.57 19.80 -14.31
CA LEU A 33 24.37 20.09 -15.09
C LEU A 33 24.71 20.98 -16.30
N LYS A 34 24.18 20.61 -17.47
CA LYS A 34 24.37 21.37 -18.71
C LYS A 34 23.19 22.31 -18.96
N ILE A 35 23.45 23.55 -19.36
CA ILE A 35 22.39 24.52 -19.72
C ILE A 35 21.47 23.92 -20.78
N GLY A 36 20.17 24.13 -20.63
CA GLY A 36 19.14 23.63 -21.56
C GLY A 36 18.75 22.17 -21.35
N GLN A 37 19.51 21.40 -20.54
CA GLN A 37 19.22 20.00 -20.27
C GLN A 37 17.89 19.84 -19.53
N LYS A 38 17.05 18.92 -20.00
CA LYS A 38 15.88 18.40 -19.26
C LYS A 38 16.28 17.16 -18.49
N ILE A 39 16.04 17.14 -17.18
CA ILE A 39 16.59 16.10 -16.32
C ILE A 39 15.64 15.69 -15.21
N ASN A 40 15.56 14.38 -14.95
CA ASN A 40 14.86 13.82 -13.81
C ASN A 40 15.86 13.55 -12.67
N GLN A 41 15.52 13.98 -11.45
CA GLN A 41 16.38 13.82 -10.27
C GLN A 41 16.74 12.36 -9.97
N LYS A 42 15.78 11.45 -10.11
CA LYS A 42 15.97 10.04 -9.76
C LYS A 42 16.87 9.34 -10.78
N ASP A 43 16.64 9.61 -12.06
CA ASP A 43 17.46 9.07 -13.14
C ASP A 43 18.89 9.62 -13.03
N PHE A 44 19.05 10.93 -12.74
CA PHE A 44 20.35 11.54 -12.48
C PHE A 44 21.06 10.97 -11.24
N ALA A 45 20.33 10.72 -10.15
CA ALA A 45 20.88 10.09 -8.95
C ALA A 45 21.33 8.65 -9.19
N THR A 46 20.60 7.91 -10.03
CA THR A 46 20.97 6.54 -10.42
C THR A 46 22.26 6.55 -11.24
N GLN A 47 22.40 7.49 -12.17
CA GLN A 47 23.55 7.56 -13.06
C GLN A 47 24.81 8.15 -12.40
N PHE A 48 24.68 9.22 -11.62
CA PHE A 48 25.81 10.01 -11.12
C PHE A 48 25.89 10.12 -9.60
N GLY A 49 24.92 9.59 -8.87
CA GLY A 49 24.82 9.80 -7.43
C GLY A 49 26.03 9.28 -6.63
N HIS A 50 26.76 8.30 -7.17
CA HIS A 50 28.02 7.79 -6.61
C HIS A 50 29.13 8.86 -6.54
N LYS A 51 29.05 9.92 -7.36
CA LYS A 51 30.03 11.01 -7.38
C LYS A 51 29.82 12.06 -6.29
N PHE A 52 28.67 12.03 -5.60
CA PHE A 52 28.27 13.09 -4.66
C PHE A 52 28.24 12.63 -3.20
N THR A 53 28.42 11.32 -2.96
CA THR A 53 28.42 10.75 -1.61
C THR A 53 29.22 9.47 -1.57
N ASN A 54 30.01 9.31 -0.52
CA ASN A 54 30.78 8.08 -0.24
C ASN A 54 29.90 6.97 0.34
N LYS A 55 28.60 7.23 0.51
CA LYS A 55 27.65 6.23 1.01
C LYS A 55 27.18 5.33 -0.14
N ASP A 56 27.32 4.02 0.04
CA ASP A 56 26.94 3.03 -0.96
C ASP A 56 25.45 2.78 -1.13
N THR A 57 24.62 3.42 -0.31
CA THR A 57 23.18 3.25 -0.44
C THR A 57 22.60 4.17 -1.52
N GLN A 58 21.81 3.61 -2.44
CA GLN A 58 21.05 4.37 -3.44
C GLN A 58 20.22 5.51 -2.82
N LYS A 59 19.69 5.30 -1.61
CA LYS A 59 18.92 6.33 -0.91
C LYS A 59 19.75 7.55 -0.55
N ALA A 60 20.98 7.35 -0.05
CA ALA A 60 21.87 8.47 0.26
C ALA A 60 22.29 9.24 -1.00
N ARG A 61 22.46 8.52 -2.12
CA ARG A 61 22.73 9.10 -3.44
C ARG A 61 21.55 9.95 -3.93
N GLU A 62 20.33 9.42 -3.83
CA GLU A 62 19.09 10.16 -4.13
C GLU A 62 18.92 11.39 -3.23
N GLU A 63 19.10 11.25 -1.91
CA GLU A 63 19.00 12.37 -0.96
C GLU A 63 20.01 13.49 -1.29
N ALA A 64 21.26 13.15 -1.63
CA ALA A 64 22.26 14.15 -2.02
C ALA A 64 21.85 14.95 -3.27
N VAL A 65 21.39 14.25 -4.31
CA VAL A 65 20.91 14.88 -5.55
C VAL A 65 19.64 15.70 -5.31
N TYR A 66 18.71 15.21 -4.51
CA TYR A 66 17.46 15.92 -4.23
C TYR A 66 17.72 17.25 -3.50
N HIS A 67 18.61 17.24 -2.51
CA HIS A 67 19.04 18.45 -1.83
C HIS A 67 19.77 19.43 -2.75
N ALA A 68 20.67 18.92 -3.61
CA ALA A 68 21.35 19.75 -4.59
C ALA A 68 20.36 20.43 -5.56
N PHE A 69 19.36 19.69 -6.06
CA PHE A 69 18.35 20.24 -6.95
C PHE A 69 17.38 21.21 -6.27
N MET A 70 17.02 20.98 -4.99
CA MET A 70 16.26 21.97 -4.22
C MET A 70 17.04 23.28 -4.08
N LEU A 71 18.35 23.19 -3.79
CA LEU A 71 19.23 24.36 -3.76
C LEU A 71 19.32 25.02 -5.13
N GLY A 72 19.54 24.24 -6.19
CA GLY A 72 19.58 24.72 -7.58
C GLY A 72 18.31 25.47 -7.99
N ARG A 73 17.13 25.06 -7.51
CA ARG A 73 15.89 25.82 -7.67
C ARG A 73 15.91 27.13 -6.89
N LYS A 74 16.30 27.08 -5.61
CA LYS A 74 16.33 28.25 -4.73
C LYS A 74 17.24 29.35 -5.28
N ILE A 75 18.35 28.98 -5.93
CA ILE A 75 19.33 29.91 -6.50
C ILE A 75 19.09 30.19 -8.00
N GLY A 76 17.97 29.75 -8.57
CA GLY A 76 17.55 30.10 -9.94
C GLY A 76 18.32 29.40 -11.07
N ILE A 77 19.06 28.32 -10.77
CA ILE A 77 19.76 27.50 -11.76
C ILE A 77 18.84 26.45 -12.38
N LEU A 78 17.89 25.95 -11.59
CA LEU A 78 16.94 24.95 -12.03
C LEU A 78 15.52 25.49 -11.98
N GLN A 79 14.75 25.18 -13.02
CA GLN A 79 13.31 25.40 -13.06
C GLN A 79 12.60 24.06 -13.13
N VAL A 80 11.53 23.88 -12.37
CA VAL A 80 10.66 22.70 -12.53
C VAL A 80 9.91 22.88 -13.84
N LEU A 81 9.99 21.88 -14.72
CA LEU A 81 9.20 21.91 -15.94
C LEU A 81 7.71 21.88 -15.59
N SER A 82 6.96 22.78 -16.21
CA SER A 82 5.50 22.76 -16.19
C SER A 82 4.97 21.50 -16.86
N THR A 83 3.70 21.18 -16.63
CA THR A 83 3.03 20.05 -17.27
C THR A 83 3.03 20.17 -18.80
N VAL A 84 2.88 21.40 -19.32
CA VAL A 84 2.94 21.69 -20.76
C VAL A 84 4.33 21.40 -21.32
N GLU A 85 5.40 21.81 -20.63
CA GLU A 85 6.78 21.57 -21.08
C GLU A 85 7.22 20.10 -20.98
N LEU A 86 6.47 19.31 -20.22
CA LEU A 86 6.57 17.85 -20.11
C LEU A 86 5.78 17.11 -21.20
N GLY A 87 5.06 17.84 -22.07
CA GLY A 87 4.21 17.25 -23.09
C GLY A 87 2.86 16.76 -22.57
N TYR A 88 2.44 17.17 -21.38
CA TYR A 88 1.09 16.89 -20.88
C TYR A 88 0.14 18.01 -21.26
N GLY A 89 -1.00 17.65 -21.85
CA GLY A 89 -2.08 18.58 -22.18
C GLY A 89 -2.71 19.26 -20.96
N ILE A 90 -2.78 18.57 -19.82
CA ILE A 90 -3.41 19.09 -18.59
C ILE A 90 -2.78 18.51 -17.32
N ALA A 91 -2.67 19.33 -16.27
CA ALA A 91 -2.26 18.89 -14.94
C ALA A 91 -3.31 17.98 -14.30
N TYR A 92 -2.91 17.07 -13.40
CA TYR A 92 -3.86 16.14 -12.79
C TYR A 92 -4.92 16.88 -11.94
N GLU A 93 -4.49 17.93 -11.24
CA GLU A 93 -5.33 18.76 -10.37
C GLU A 93 -6.42 19.51 -11.15
N ASP A 94 -6.16 19.85 -12.42
CA ASP A 94 -7.13 20.51 -13.29
C ASP A 94 -7.95 19.49 -14.09
N PHE A 95 -7.34 18.36 -14.46
CA PHE A 95 -8.02 17.24 -15.11
C PHE A 95 -9.22 16.74 -14.29
N ILE A 96 -9.06 16.58 -12.97
CA ILE A 96 -10.15 16.13 -12.10
C ILE A 96 -11.31 17.14 -11.98
N LYS A 97 -11.12 18.39 -12.43
CA LYS A 97 -12.14 19.44 -12.45
C LYS A 97 -12.91 19.49 -13.78
N VAL A 98 -12.43 18.81 -14.83
CA VAL A 98 -13.15 18.69 -16.10
C VAL A 98 -14.53 18.08 -15.85
N LYS A 99 -15.60 18.66 -16.44
CA LYS A 99 -16.99 18.37 -16.06
C LYS A 99 -17.34 16.87 -16.11
N SER A 100 -17.08 16.20 -17.24
CA SER A 100 -17.30 14.76 -17.42
C SER A 100 -16.47 13.89 -16.49
N VAL A 101 -15.22 14.29 -16.23
CA VAL A 101 -14.29 13.60 -15.32
C VAL A 101 -14.76 13.75 -13.86
N ALA A 102 -15.16 14.95 -13.45
CA ALA A 102 -15.69 15.22 -12.12
C ALA A 102 -17.00 14.45 -11.88
N TYR A 103 -17.88 14.40 -12.88
CA TYR A 103 -19.12 13.61 -12.85
C TYR A 103 -18.83 12.11 -12.69
N PHE A 104 -17.94 11.57 -13.53
CA PHE A 104 -17.42 10.20 -13.42
C PHE A 104 -16.84 9.89 -12.03
N MET A 105 -16.00 10.77 -11.49
CA MET A 105 -15.35 10.55 -10.20
C MET A 105 -16.35 10.56 -9.02
N LYS A 106 -17.40 11.38 -9.08
CA LYS A 106 -18.44 11.44 -8.05
C LYS A 106 -19.18 10.11 -7.90
N GLN A 107 -19.34 9.37 -8.99
CA GLN A 107 -20.02 8.07 -9.01
C GLN A 107 -19.14 6.91 -8.49
N HIS A 108 -17.83 7.11 -8.38
CA HIS A 108 -16.97 6.14 -7.71
C HIS A 108 -16.97 6.32 -6.21
N ARG A 109 -16.97 5.21 -5.47
CA ARG A 109 -16.86 5.24 -4.01
C ARG A 109 -15.54 5.86 -3.56
N GLY A 110 -15.62 6.75 -2.57
CA GLY A 110 -14.48 7.35 -1.90
C GLY A 110 -13.73 6.39 -0.96
N ASN A 111 -12.81 6.95 -0.17
CA ASN A 111 -12.19 6.23 0.94
C ASN A 111 -13.23 5.94 2.06
N ARG A 112 -12.89 5.06 3.00
CA ARG A 112 -13.79 4.63 4.09
C ARG A 112 -13.16 4.78 5.47
N PHE A 113 -12.08 5.56 5.55
CA PHE A 113 -11.41 5.83 6.82
C PHE A 113 -12.37 6.63 7.70
N LYS A 114 -12.56 6.17 8.94
CA LYS A 114 -13.42 6.85 9.92
C LYS A 114 -12.60 7.68 10.90
N ASN A 115 -11.45 7.15 11.31
CA ASN A 115 -10.65 7.71 12.40
C ASN A 115 -9.35 8.35 11.91
N MET A 116 -8.88 7.94 10.72
CA MET A 116 -7.69 8.50 10.09
C MET A 116 -8.05 9.48 8.97
N GLU A 117 -7.31 10.58 8.88
CA GLU A 117 -7.37 11.45 7.70
C GLU A 117 -6.94 10.68 6.44
N SER A 118 -7.65 10.91 5.35
CA SER A 118 -7.29 10.34 4.06
C SER A 118 -7.54 11.35 2.95
N LYS A 119 -6.66 11.33 1.95
CA LYS A 119 -6.78 12.24 0.82
C LYS A 119 -8.00 11.86 -0.03
N SER A 120 -8.70 12.86 -0.54
CA SER A 120 -9.91 12.73 -1.38
C SER A 120 -9.69 11.92 -2.67
N HIS A 121 -8.43 11.76 -3.11
CA HIS A 121 -8.03 11.09 -4.36
C HIS A 121 -7.30 9.75 -4.15
N GLU A 122 -7.68 9.00 -3.12
CA GLU A 122 -7.20 7.64 -2.86
C GLU A 122 -8.23 6.56 -3.25
N GLY A 123 -7.82 5.29 -3.22
CA GLY A 123 -8.70 4.16 -3.57
C GLY A 123 -8.99 4.01 -5.06
N THR A 124 -10.13 3.40 -5.40
CA THR A 124 -10.56 3.12 -6.78
C THR A 124 -10.77 4.41 -7.56
N ARG A 125 -11.47 5.40 -6.98
CA ARG A 125 -11.71 6.72 -7.58
C ARG A 125 -10.41 7.38 -8.06
N GLY A 126 -9.42 7.50 -7.17
CA GLY A 126 -8.13 8.10 -7.51
C GLY A 126 -7.29 7.24 -8.46
N THR A 127 -7.38 5.91 -8.36
CA THR A 127 -6.67 5.00 -9.27
C THR A 127 -7.18 5.15 -10.69
N TYR A 128 -8.51 5.11 -10.89
CA TYR A 128 -9.11 5.21 -12.21
C TYR A 128 -8.89 6.60 -12.81
N ALA A 129 -9.11 7.67 -12.03
CA ALA A 129 -8.85 9.03 -12.48
C ALA A 129 -7.40 9.22 -12.96
N ARG A 130 -6.40 8.64 -12.28
CA ARG A 130 -4.99 8.75 -12.74
C ARG A 130 -4.70 7.95 -14.01
N LYS A 131 -5.36 6.81 -14.22
CA LYS A 131 -5.23 6.05 -15.48
C LYS A 131 -5.90 6.79 -16.62
N LEU A 132 -7.09 7.33 -16.39
CA LEU A 132 -7.80 8.15 -17.35
C LEU A 132 -7.04 9.45 -17.68
N TRP A 133 -6.40 10.08 -16.69
CA TRP A 133 -5.55 11.26 -16.91
C TRP A 133 -4.38 10.98 -17.87
N LYS A 134 -3.74 9.80 -17.75
CA LYS A 134 -2.70 9.38 -18.70
C LYS A 134 -3.26 9.23 -20.11
N PHE A 135 -4.41 8.57 -20.23
CA PHE A 135 -5.09 8.45 -21.52
C PHE A 135 -5.48 9.81 -22.10
N ASN A 136 -5.98 10.74 -21.28
CA ASN A 136 -6.29 12.10 -21.69
C ASN A 136 -5.08 12.83 -22.29
N ASN A 137 -3.95 12.78 -21.59
CA ASN A 137 -2.74 13.42 -22.09
C ASN A 137 -2.20 12.74 -23.34
N TRP A 138 -2.31 11.41 -23.44
CA TRP A 138 -1.95 10.68 -24.66
C TRP A 138 -2.82 11.11 -25.86
N LEU A 139 -4.11 11.36 -25.65
CA LEU A 139 -5.03 11.85 -26.69
C LEU A 139 -4.74 13.29 -27.11
N THR A 140 -4.19 14.12 -26.22
CA THR A 140 -4.05 15.55 -26.47
C THR A 140 -3.17 15.77 -27.69
N ASP A 141 -3.67 16.58 -28.63
CA ASP A 141 -3.04 16.93 -29.90
C ASP A 141 -2.84 15.77 -30.89
N ARG A 142 -3.38 14.58 -30.60
CA ARG A 142 -3.40 13.47 -31.57
C ARG A 142 -4.54 13.61 -32.54
N GLU A 143 -4.26 13.28 -33.79
CA GLU A 143 -5.26 13.27 -34.85
C GLU A 143 -5.92 11.90 -34.93
N ALA A 144 -7.25 11.88 -34.99
CA ALA A 144 -8.05 10.70 -35.22
C ALA A 144 -9.01 10.95 -36.37
N THR A 145 -9.26 9.92 -37.16
CA THR A 145 -10.17 9.97 -38.30
C THR A 145 -11.51 9.41 -37.90
N PHE A 146 -12.57 10.20 -38.08
CA PHE A 146 -13.94 9.82 -37.79
C PHE A 146 -14.83 9.98 -39.01
N THR A 147 -15.74 9.03 -39.18
CA THR A 147 -16.83 9.13 -40.14
C THR A 147 -17.96 9.93 -39.51
N LYS A 148 -18.32 11.06 -40.14
CA LYS A 148 -19.52 11.82 -39.79
C LYS A 148 -20.57 11.69 -40.87
N ILE A 149 -21.82 11.57 -40.44
CA ILE A 149 -22.97 11.52 -41.33
C ILE A 149 -23.78 12.81 -41.13
N TYR A 150 -23.91 13.58 -42.20
CA TYR A 150 -24.64 14.84 -42.24
C TYR A 150 -25.97 14.64 -42.97
N SER A 151 -27.06 15.22 -42.47
CA SER A 151 -28.29 15.35 -43.25
C SER A 151 -28.05 16.40 -44.35
N SER A 152 -28.31 16.04 -45.61
CA SER A 152 -28.18 16.93 -46.78
C SER A 152 -29.51 17.25 -47.46
N GLY A 153 -30.64 16.91 -46.84
CA GLY A 153 -32.00 17.09 -47.36
C GLY A 153 -33.04 16.34 -46.52
N LYS A 154 -34.30 16.30 -46.98
CA LYS A 154 -35.40 15.62 -46.24
C LYS A 154 -35.12 14.14 -45.97
N ASP A 155 -34.50 13.42 -46.92
CA ASP A 155 -34.23 11.97 -46.83
C ASP A 155 -32.84 11.56 -47.34
N THR A 156 -31.87 12.49 -47.41
CA THR A 156 -30.51 12.20 -47.90
C THR A 156 -29.45 12.45 -46.83
N PHE A 157 -28.51 11.52 -46.73
CA PHE A 157 -27.37 11.60 -45.82
C PHE A 157 -26.07 11.63 -46.62
N LYS A 158 -25.15 12.51 -46.23
CA LYS A 158 -23.78 12.56 -46.75
C LYS A 158 -22.82 12.05 -45.69
N GLN A 159 -22.06 11.01 -46.04
CA GLN A 159 -20.96 10.52 -45.24
C GLN A 159 -19.68 11.28 -45.60
N LYS A 160 -18.99 11.82 -44.60
CA LYS A 160 -17.69 12.48 -44.77
C LYS A 160 -16.71 11.95 -43.73
N ILE A 161 -15.50 11.67 -44.20
CA ILE A 161 -14.38 11.30 -43.34
C ILE A 161 -13.70 12.60 -42.89
N GLU A 162 -13.61 12.82 -41.58
CA GLU A 162 -12.99 14.00 -40.99
C GLU A 162 -11.82 13.61 -40.10
N LYS A 163 -10.70 14.31 -40.28
CA LYS A 163 -9.55 14.22 -39.39
C LYS A 163 -9.73 15.27 -38.30
N ILE A 164 -9.82 14.83 -37.05
CA ILE A 164 -10.05 15.68 -35.89
C ILE A 164 -8.85 15.60 -34.96
N LYS A 165 -8.37 16.75 -34.51
CA LYS A 165 -7.34 16.85 -33.48
C LYS A 165 -8.00 16.81 -32.10
N LEU A 166 -7.74 15.77 -31.34
CA LEU A 166 -8.37 15.54 -30.04
C LEU A 166 -7.72 16.39 -28.95
N LYS A 167 -8.55 16.97 -28.08
CA LYS A 167 -8.11 17.75 -26.90
C LYS A 167 -8.06 16.94 -25.61
N GLY A 168 -8.55 15.71 -25.61
CA GLY A 168 -8.59 14.85 -24.44
C GLY A 168 -9.79 13.89 -24.42
N VAL A 169 -10.05 13.29 -23.25
CA VAL A 169 -11.14 12.31 -23.08
C VAL A 169 -12.54 12.94 -23.12
N ASP A 170 -12.66 14.22 -22.78
CA ASP A 170 -13.93 14.96 -22.83
C ASP A 170 -14.34 15.22 -24.29
N ASP A 171 -13.36 15.60 -25.12
CA ASP A 171 -13.52 15.82 -26.56
C ASP A 171 -13.81 14.50 -27.30
N LEU A 172 -13.10 13.43 -26.93
CA LEU A 172 -13.38 12.08 -27.44
C LEU A 172 -14.81 11.62 -27.09
N LEU A 173 -15.26 11.87 -25.86
CA LEU A 173 -16.63 11.57 -25.44
C LEU A 173 -17.64 12.41 -26.22
N HIS A 174 -17.39 13.71 -26.40
CA HIS A 174 -18.25 14.61 -27.15
C HIS A 174 -18.47 14.13 -28.60
N HIS A 175 -17.43 13.67 -29.28
CA HIS A 175 -17.53 13.09 -30.61
C HIS A 175 -18.22 11.72 -30.61
N TYR A 176 -18.01 10.91 -29.56
CA TYR A 176 -18.62 9.58 -29.46
C TYR A 176 -20.14 9.65 -29.31
N VAL A 177 -20.66 10.62 -28.56
CA VAL A 177 -22.11 10.77 -28.34
C VAL A 177 -22.85 11.46 -29.49
N GLN A 178 -22.15 11.88 -30.55
CA GLN A 178 -22.82 12.48 -31.70
C GLN A 178 -23.70 11.44 -32.43
N PRO A 179 -24.83 11.87 -33.02
CA PRO A 179 -25.65 10.98 -33.84
C PRO A 179 -24.83 10.29 -34.93
N LEU A 180 -25.12 9.02 -35.18
CA LEU A 180 -24.52 8.23 -36.26
C LEU A 180 -23.00 8.05 -36.15
N SER A 181 -22.43 8.23 -34.95
CA SER A 181 -21.03 7.94 -34.68
C SER A 181 -20.74 6.43 -34.79
N GLN A 182 -19.56 6.08 -35.29
CA GLN A 182 -19.16 4.69 -35.51
C GLN A 182 -18.26 4.23 -34.36
N GLU A 183 -18.82 3.45 -33.42
CA GLU A 183 -18.11 2.97 -32.22
C GLU A 183 -16.73 2.35 -32.53
N ARG A 184 -16.62 1.60 -33.65
CA ARG A 184 -15.37 0.98 -34.09
C ARG A 184 -14.18 1.95 -34.20
N GLU A 185 -14.43 3.21 -34.57
CA GLU A 185 -13.40 4.22 -34.76
C GLU A 185 -12.86 4.71 -33.41
N PHE A 186 -13.73 4.92 -32.43
CA PHE A 186 -13.36 5.26 -31.06
C PHE A 186 -12.65 4.10 -30.37
N VAL A 187 -13.11 2.86 -30.61
CA VAL A 187 -12.44 1.64 -30.13
C VAL A 187 -11.02 1.52 -30.70
N LYS A 188 -10.80 1.92 -31.97
CA LYS A 188 -9.47 1.95 -32.56
C LYS A 188 -8.55 2.92 -31.81
N VAL A 189 -8.99 4.16 -31.58
CA VAL A 189 -8.22 5.15 -30.80
C VAL A 189 -7.85 4.61 -29.40
N ILE A 190 -8.80 3.95 -28.71
CA ILE A 190 -8.54 3.35 -27.40
C ILE A 190 -7.53 2.21 -27.50
N LYS A 191 -7.66 1.32 -28.49
CA LYS A 191 -6.73 0.20 -28.68
C LYS A 191 -5.33 0.67 -29.05
N ASP A 192 -5.21 1.72 -29.86
CA ASP A 192 -3.93 2.34 -30.21
C ASP A 192 -3.22 2.84 -28.94
N TYR A 193 -3.95 3.45 -28.00
CA TYR A 193 -3.39 3.79 -26.68
C TYR A 193 -2.95 2.55 -25.89
N LEU A 194 -3.79 1.52 -25.84
CA LEU A 194 -3.48 0.29 -25.09
C LEU A 194 -2.28 -0.48 -25.67
N LEU A 195 -1.99 -0.31 -26.95
CA LEU A 195 -0.86 -0.91 -27.67
C LEU A 195 0.37 0.02 -27.75
N ASP A 196 0.26 1.26 -27.25
CA ASP A 196 1.35 2.23 -27.27
C ASP A 196 2.55 1.74 -26.42
N SER A 197 3.76 2.09 -26.84
CA SER A 197 5.00 1.68 -26.19
C SER A 197 5.14 2.16 -24.74
N GLU A 198 4.41 3.21 -24.35
CA GLU A 198 4.29 3.61 -22.94
C GLU A 198 3.69 2.52 -22.03
N ASN A 199 2.90 1.61 -22.61
CA ASN A 199 2.18 0.56 -21.90
C ASN A 199 2.79 -0.84 -22.03
N GLU A 200 3.71 -1.08 -22.97
CA GLU A 200 4.44 -2.36 -23.16
C GLU A 200 5.06 -2.90 -21.86
N THR A 201 5.40 -1.98 -20.96
CA THR A 201 6.07 -2.29 -19.72
C THR A 201 5.17 -2.72 -18.57
N LEU A 202 3.86 -2.68 -18.76
CA LEU A 202 2.91 -2.89 -17.69
C LEU A 202 2.59 -4.38 -17.52
N SER A 203 2.13 -4.74 -16.32
CA SER A 203 1.62 -6.09 -16.08
C SER A 203 0.18 -6.20 -16.60
N ASP A 204 -0.24 -7.44 -16.87
CA ASP A 204 -1.64 -7.80 -17.17
C ASP A 204 -2.67 -7.13 -16.22
N LYS A 205 -2.42 -7.18 -14.90
CA LYS A 205 -3.26 -6.56 -13.87
C LYS A 205 -3.30 -5.04 -13.98
N SER A 206 -2.20 -4.42 -14.38
CA SER A 206 -2.11 -2.96 -14.56
C SER A 206 -2.88 -2.53 -15.81
N MET A 207 -2.76 -3.30 -16.90
CA MET A 207 -3.51 -3.09 -18.13
C MET A 207 -5.01 -3.29 -17.91
N LYS A 208 -5.41 -4.31 -17.16
CA LYS A 208 -6.81 -4.51 -16.76
C LYS A 208 -7.39 -3.28 -16.05
N ILE A 209 -6.62 -2.64 -15.18
CA ILE A 209 -7.07 -1.41 -14.50
C ILE A 209 -7.22 -0.26 -15.50
N ILE A 210 -6.30 -0.11 -16.47
CA ILE A 210 -6.41 0.93 -17.51
C ILE A 210 -7.67 0.72 -18.34
N VAL A 211 -7.87 -0.50 -18.87
CA VAL A 211 -9.06 -0.87 -19.64
C VAL A 211 -10.34 -0.58 -18.86
N ASN A 212 -10.41 -1.01 -17.60
CA ASN A 212 -11.58 -0.77 -16.75
C ASN A 212 -11.78 0.71 -16.44
N SER A 213 -10.72 1.51 -16.33
CA SER A 213 -10.82 2.95 -16.09
C SER A 213 -11.43 3.68 -17.29
N ILE A 214 -11.01 3.31 -18.51
CA ILE A 214 -11.57 3.88 -19.74
C ILE A 214 -13.03 3.47 -19.91
N LYS A 215 -13.34 2.16 -19.83
CA LYS A 215 -14.72 1.67 -19.93
C LYS A 215 -15.63 2.32 -18.90
N SER A 216 -15.18 2.38 -17.65
CA SER A 216 -15.96 2.98 -16.57
C SER A 216 -16.18 4.48 -16.76
N TYR A 217 -15.26 5.20 -17.42
CA TYR A 217 -15.48 6.62 -17.73
C TYR A 217 -16.64 6.81 -18.71
N PHE A 218 -16.65 6.04 -19.79
CA PHE A 218 -17.72 6.05 -20.80
C PHE A 218 -19.06 5.58 -20.22
N GLU A 219 -19.07 4.45 -19.50
CA GLU A 219 -20.26 3.91 -18.83
C GLU A 219 -20.89 4.91 -17.85
N LYS A 220 -20.08 5.59 -17.02
CA LYS A 220 -20.58 6.53 -16.02
C LYS A 220 -20.95 7.90 -16.60
N ASN A 221 -20.61 8.18 -17.86
CA ASN A 221 -21.12 9.33 -18.60
C ASN A 221 -22.26 8.92 -19.54
N ASP A 222 -22.96 7.82 -19.22
CA ASP A 222 -24.16 7.35 -19.93
C ASP A 222 -23.92 7.05 -21.43
N ALA A 223 -22.67 6.78 -21.80
CA ALA A 223 -22.25 6.45 -23.16
C ALA A 223 -21.32 5.23 -23.14
N PRO A 224 -21.83 4.03 -22.79
CA PRO A 224 -20.99 2.84 -22.60
C PRO A 224 -20.30 2.41 -23.90
N ILE A 225 -18.99 2.22 -23.85
CA ILE A 225 -18.18 1.73 -24.98
C ILE A 225 -17.75 0.27 -24.78
N ASN A 226 -18.00 -0.57 -25.77
CA ASN A 226 -17.81 -2.01 -25.73
C ASN A 226 -16.66 -2.46 -26.63
N PHE A 227 -15.54 -2.82 -26.00
CA PHE A 227 -14.41 -3.42 -26.73
C PHE A 227 -13.78 -4.59 -26.00
N LYS A 228 -13.22 -5.52 -26.79
CA LYS A 228 -12.39 -6.62 -26.32
C LYS A 228 -10.91 -6.25 -26.48
N TYR A 229 -10.12 -6.52 -25.44
CA TYR A 229 -8.66 -6.34 -25.44
C TYR A 229 -8.04 -7.47 -24.62
N ASN A 230 -7.13 -8.24 -25.22
CA ASN A 230 -6.46 -9.34 -24.53
C ASN A 230 -5.25 -8.81 -23.75
N ILE A 231 -5.44 -8.59 -22.45
CA ILE A 231 -4.39 -8.09 -21.53
C ILE A 231 -3.22 -9.05 -21.31
N LYS A 232 -3.32 -10.31 -21.74
CA LYS A 232 -2.26 -11.32 -21.57
C LYS A 232 -1.21 -11.26 -22.67
N VAL A 233 -1.56 -10.73 -23.85
CA VAL A 233 -0.64 -10.69 -24.99
C VAL A 233 0.32 -9.52 -24.81
N GLY A 234 1.62 -9.80 -24.77
CA GLY A 234 2.68 -8.78 -24.69
C GLY A 234 2.90 -8.17 -23.30
N HIS A 235 2.29 -8.71 -22.25
CA HIS A 235 2.42 -8.19 -20.88
C HIS A 235 2.75 -9.29 -19.88
N THR A 236 3.59 -8.99 -18.89
CA THR A 236 3.97 -9.96 -17.85
C THR A 236 2.74 -10.40 -17.04
N THR A 237 2.42 -11.69 -17.13
CA THR A 237 1.33 -12.36 -16.41
C THR A 237 1.77 -12.77 -15.00
N SER A 238 0.92 -13.47 -14.24
CA SER A 238 1.34 -14.12 -12.99
C SER A 238 2.14 -15.39 -13.23
N GLU A 239 1.92 -16.08 -14.35
CA GLU A 239 2.59 -17.33 -14.71
C GLU A 239 4.07 -17.07 -15.06
N ASP A 240 4.37 -15.89 -15.62
CA ASP A 240 5.74 -15.47 -15.94
C ASP A 240 6.58 -15.08 -14.71
N ARG A 241 6.05 -15.20 -13.48
CA ARG A 241 6.69 -14.70 -12.27
C ARG A 241 7.26 -15.85 -11.46
N GLU A 242 8.53 -15.73 -11.12
CA GLU A 242 9.21 -16.66 -10.24
C GLU A 242 8.86 -16.37 -8.78
N GLY A 243 8.33 -17.39 -8.11
CA GLY A 243 8.02 -17.37 -6.69
C GLY A 243 6.74 -16.62 -6.33
N GLU A 244 6.14 -17.04 -5.21
CA GLU A 244 4.95 -16.41 -4.65
C GLU A 244 5.29 -15.74 -3.32
N ALA A 245 4.51 -14.70 -2.99
CA ALA A 245 4.56 -14.16 -1.65
C ALA A 245 4.02 -15.22 -0.69
N SER A 246 4.76 -15.45 0.39
CA SER A 246 4.42 -16.47 1.37
C SER A 246 5.07 -16.14 2.71
N LEU A 247 4.47 -16.67 3.76
CA LEU A 247 4.97 -16.63 5.13
C LEU A 247 4.48 -17.88 5.84
N ASN A 248 5.36 -18.61 6.52
CA ASN A 248 4.98 -19.73 7.39
C ASN A 248 5.08 -19.33 8.89
N LEU A 249 4.69 -20.24 9.80
CA LEU A 249 4.69 -19.96 11.23
C LEU A 249 6.10 -19.79 11.82
N ASP A 250 7.09 -20.53 11.31
CA ASP A 250 8.49 -20.42 11.73
C ASP A 250 9.09 -19.07 11.36
N GLU A 251 8.85 -18.62 10.14
CA GLU A 251 9.26 -17.31 9.66
C GLU A 251 8.55 -16.20 10.44
N LEU A 252 7.26 -16.38 10.79
CA LEU A 252 6.53 -15.45 11.64
C LEU A 252 7.16 -15.37 13.04
N MET A 253 7.50 -16.51 13.63
CA MET A 253 8.23 -16.60 14.89
C MET A 253 9.59 -15.89 14.79
N GLN A 254 10.35 -16.13 13.71
CA GLN A 254 11.64 -15.50 13.46
C GLN A 254 11.52 -13.97 13.31
N LEU A 255 10.48 -13.47 12.64
CA LEU A 255 10.19 -12.03 12.54
C LEU A 255 9.98 -11.40 13.94
N PHE A 256 9.36 -12.14 14.86
CA PHE A 256 9.04 -11.64 16.19
C PHE A 256 10.10 -11.93 17.27
N THR A 257 11.14 -12.67 16.92
CA THR A 257 12.29 -12.99 17.80
C THR A 257 13.57 -12.37 17.26
N VAL A 258 14.13 -12.95 16.19
CA VAL A 258 15.36 -12.49 15.52
C VAL A 258 15.16 -11.12 14.88
N GLY A 259 13.97 -10.85 14.34
CA GLY A 259 13.60 -9.54 13.78
C GLY A 259 13.70 -8.40 14.80
N ASN A 260 13.76 -8.72 16.09
CA ASN A 260 13.89 -7.81 17.22
C ASN A 260 12.86 -6.66 17.18
N PRO A 261 11.54 -6.99 17.20
CA PRO A 261 10.49 -5.99 17.21
C PRO A 261 10.47 -5.22 18.52
N THR A 262 10.15 -3.93 18.45
CA THR A 262 9.72 -3.19 19.65
C THR A 262 8.40 -3.74 20.19
N LEU A 263 8.06 -3.44 21.45
CA LEU A 263 6.78 -3.84 22.05
C LEU A 263 5.56 -3.42 21.21
N VAL A 264 5.60 -2.20 20.65
CA VAL A 264 4.54 -1.70 19.75
C VAL A 264 4.43 -2.53 18.49
N GLN A 265 5.57 -2.84 17.87
CA GLN A 265 5.63 -3.63 16.63
C GLN A 265 5.13 -5.05 16.84
N LYS A 266 5.58 -5.71 17.91
CA LYS A 266 5.17 -7.06 18.26
C LYS A 266 3.66 -7.12 18.53
N SER A 267 3.16 -6.23 19.40
CA SER A 267 1.73 -6.24 19.78
C SER A 267 0.81 -5.93 18.61
N ALA A 268 1.10 -4.88 17.82
CA ALA A 268 0.26 -4.49 16.69
C ALA A 268 0.22 -5.56 15.58
N LEU A 269 1.36 -6.18 15.26
CA LEU A 269 1.44 -7.20 14.22
C LEU A 269 0.93 -8.57 14.69
N LEU A 270 1.03 -8.92 15.97
CA LEU A 270 0.35 -10.11 16.52
C LEU A 270 -1.17 -9.93 16.47
N CYS A 271 -1.68 -8.77 16.87
CA CYS A 271 -3.11 -8.47 16.74
C CYS A 271 -3.56 -8.55 15.26
N LYS A 272 -2.72 -8.03 14.34
CA LYS A 272 -2.96 -8.14 12.89
C LYS A 272 -3.00 -9.60 12.42
N PHE A 273 -2.08 -10.44 12.89
CA PHE A 273 -2.01 -11.87 12.57
C PHE A 273 -3.26 -12.60 13.09
N HIS A 274 -3.51 -12.56 14.41
CA HIS A 274 -4.62 -13.30 15.04
C HIS A 274 -5.99 -12.88 14.47
N ARG A 275 -6.14 -11.62 14.06
CA ARG A 275 -7.36 -11.10 13.43
C ARG A 275 -7.40 -11.17 11.90
N GLY A 276 -6.32 -11.54 11.22
CA GLY A 276 -6.28 -11.59 9.75
C GLY A 276 -6.57 -10.25 9.06
N LEU A 277 -6.14 -9.14 9.67
CA LEU A 277 -6.53 -7.80 9.21
C LEU A 277 -5.69 -7.34 8.03
N ASP A 278 -6.33 -6.74 7.02
CA ASP A 278 -5.61 -5.89 6.08
C ASP A 278 -5.07 -4.63 6.80
N THR A 279 -4.06 -3.99 6.20
CA THR A 279 -3.37 -2.87 6.86
C THR A 279 -4.28 -1.67 7.13
N SER A 280 -5.24 -1.39 6.24
CA SER A 280 -6.21 -0.30 6.47
C SER A 280 -7.15 -0.60 7.64
N THR A 281 -7.65 -1.83 7.74
CA THR A 281 -8.54 -2.24 8.84
C THR A 281 -7.79 -2.27 10.18
N LEU A 282 -6.50 -2.63 10.20
CA LEU A 282 -5.66 -2.54 11.40
C LEU A 282 -5.56 -1.08 11.91
N ILE A 283 -5.09 -0.16 11.06
CA ILE A 283 -4.72 1.19 11.52
C ILE A 283 -5.92 2.09 11.82
N ASP A 284 -7.07 1.83 11.22
CA ASP A 284 -8.28 2.68 11.35
C ASP A 284 -9.34 2.05 12.26
N ARG A 285 -9.68 0.77 12.04
CA ARG A 285 -10.78 0.12 12.76
C ARG A 285 -10.30 -0.52 14.03
N PHE A 286 -9.42 -1.51 13.93
CA PHE A 286 -8.91 -2.19 15.12
C PHE A 286 -8.26 -1.21 16.10
N ASN A 287 -7.42 -0.30 15.59
CA ASN A 287 -6.65 0.61 16.43
C ASN A 287 -7.51 1.56 17.28
N PHE A 288 -8.77 1.80 16.91
CA PHE A 288 -9.65 2.74 17.61
C PHE A 288 -10.91 2.06 18.18
N GLU A 289 -11.39 0.98 17.59
CA GLU A 289 -12.68 0.35 17.93
C GLU A 289 -12.52 -0.93 18.77
N ALA A 290 -11.31 -1.48 18.90
CA ALA A 290 -11.11 -2.75 19.62
C ALA A 290 -11.09 -2.59 21.15
N TRP A 291 -10.77 -1.41 21.69
CA TRP A 291 -10.60 -1.20 23.13
C TRP A 291 -11.88 -1.50 23.91
N VAL A 292 -13.00 -0.90 23.53
CA VAL A 292 -14.31 -1.10 24.18
C VAL A 292 -14.72 -2.56 24.16
N GLN A 293 -14.42 -3.27 23.08
CA GLN A 293 -14.75 -4.70 22.93
C GLN A 293 -13.90 -5.58 23.84
N LEU A 294 -12.61 -5.25 24.00
CA LEU A 294 -11.73 -5.90 24.98
C LEU A 294 -12.24 -5.67 26.40
N VAL A 295 -12.52 -4.42 26.77
CA VAL A 295 -13.05 -4.06 28.09
C VAL A 295 -14.36 -4.78 28.39
N SER A 296 -15.28 -4.82 27.42
CA SER A 296 -16.55 -5.53 27.53
C SER A 296 -16.34 -7.04 27.72
N CYS A 297 -15.40 -7.66 27.00
CA CYS A 297 -15.14 -9.09 27.13
C CYS A 297 -14.49 -9.46 28.47
N PHE A 298 -13.59 -8.63 28.99
CA PHE A 298 -12.89 -8.89 30.26
C PHE A 298 -13.60 -8.31 31.49
N GLY A 299 -14.65 -7.50 31.28
CA GLY A 299 -15.42 -6.85 32.35
C GLY A 299 -14.69 -5.71 33.07
N THR A 300 -13.54 -5.25 32.58
CA THR A 300 -12.76 -4.19 33.24
C THR A 300 -11.78 -3.48 32.30
N GLU A 301 -11.60 -2.17 32.50
CA GLU A 301 -10.56 -1.36 31.85
C GLU A 301 -9.15 -1.65 32.38
N ASN A 302 -9.04 -2.26 33.56
CA ASN A 302 -7.76 -2.58 34.14
C ASN A 302 -7.18 -3.83 33.45
N TYR A 303 -6.36 -3.60 32.43
CA TYR A 303 -5.71 -4.63 31.62
C TYR A 303 -4.85 -5.63 32.42
N LYS A 304 -4.48 -5.32 33.66
CA LYS A 304 -3.75 -6.24 34.55
C LYS A 304 -4.64 -7.32 35.15
N LYS A 305 -5.96 -7.12 35.13
CA LYS A 305 -6.96 -8.05 35.64
C LYS A 305 -7.60 -8.90 34.54
N TRP A 306 -7.14 -8.78 33.29
CA TRP A 306 -7.68 -9.55 32.17
C TRP A 306 -7.33 -11.03 32.33
N ASP A 307 -8.36 -11.88 32.44
CA ASP A 307 -8.22 -13.33 32.53
C ASP A 307 -8.00 -13.95 31.14
N THR A 308 -6.79 -14.45 30.89
CA THR A 308 -6.44 -15.06 29.59
C THR A 308 -7.18 -16.36 29.31
N ASN A 309 -7.88 -16.96 30.29
CA ASN A 309 -8.79 -18.09 30.06
C ASN A 309 -10.04 -17.67 29.25
N LEU A 310 -10.36 -16.38 29.22
CA LEU A 310 -11.41 -15.83 28.36
C LEU A 310 -10.98 -15.70 26.89
N CYS A 311 -9.75 -16.07 26.53
CA CYS A 311 -9.35 -16.19 25.13
C CYS A 311 -10.04 -17.41 24.46
N PRO A 312 -10.21 -17.41 23.13
CA PRO A 312 -9.95 -16.30 22.21
C PRO A 312 -11.06 -15.22 22.29
N VAL A 313 -10.65 -13.94 22.37
CA VAL A 313 -11.52 -12.77 22.60
C VAL A 313 -12.15 -12.28 21.29
N PRO A 314 -13.48 -12.15 21.18
CA PRO A 314 -14.15 -11.69 19.97
C PRO A 314 -13.95 -10.18 19.74
N ILE A 315 -13.57 -9.82 18.51
CA ILE A 315 -13.45 -8.44 18.05
C ILE A 315 -14.16 -8.29 16.71
N ARG A 316 -15.31 -7.62 16.72
CA ARG A 316 -16.13 -7.31 15.55
C ARG A 316 -15.66 -6.00 14.91
N LEU A 317 -15.35 -6.04 13.62
CA LEU A 317 -14.87 -4.89 12.85
C LEU A 317 -15.52 -4.85 11.47
N THR A 318 -15.59 -3.65 10.89
CA THR A 318 -15.99 -3.47 9.49
C THR A 318 -14.75 -3.43 8.61
N ARG A 319 -14.60 -4.39 7.69
CA ARG A 319 -13.47 -4.41 6.77
C ARG A 319 -13.49 -3.18 5.86
N MET A 320 -12.39 -2.45 5.83
CA MET A 320 -12.27 -1.20 5.08
C MET A 320 -12.55 -1.39 3.58
N LYS A 321 -12.02 -2.45 2.95
CA LYS A 321 -12.17 -2.65 1.50
C LYS A 321 -13.62 -2.93 1.06
N THR A 322 -14.35 -3.74 1.82
CA THR A 322 -15.65 -4.29 1.40
C THR A 322 -16.83 -3.73 2.20
N ALA A 323 -16.60 -3.11 3.37
CA ALA A 323 -17.63 -2.71 4.34
C ALA A 323 -18.42 -3.93 4.83
N TYR A 324 -17.76 -5.08 4.81
CA TYR A 324 -18.30 -6.28 5.39
C TYR A 324 -17.91 -6.30 6.87
N THR A 325 -18.92 -6.36 7.73
CA THR A 325 -18.73 -6.50 9.16
C THR A 325 -18.48 -7.96 9.49
N HIS A 326 -17.39 -8.23 10.19
CA HIS A 326 -17.01 -9.58 10.55
C HIS A 326 -16.45 -9.65 11.97
N THR A 327 -16.65 -10.78 12.60
CA THR A 327 -16.08 -11.10 13.91
C THR A 327 -14.91 -12.04 13.70
N GLY A 328 -13.82 -11.79 14.41
CA GLY A 328 -12.79 -12.79 14.62
C GLY A 328 -12.07 -12.48 15.91
N PHE A 329 -10.96 -13.15 16.18
CA PHE A 329 -10.52 -13.26 17.57
C PHE A 329 -9.07 -12.85 17.82
N LEU A 330 -8.79 -12.47 19.06
CA LEU A 330 -7.45 -12.35 19.61
C LEU A 330 -7.23 -13.47 20.60
N ASP A 331 -6.10 -14.15 20.51
CA ASP A 331 -5.77 -15.27 21.39
C ASP A 331 -4.63 -14.88 22.34
N LYS A 332 -4.26 -15.78 23.24
CA LYS A 332 -3.38 -15.56 24.39
C LYS A 332 -2.14 -14.74 24.04
N ASP A 333 -1.39 -15.10 23.00
CA ASP A 333 -0.16 -14.40 22.64
C ASP A 333 -0.39 -12.93 22.26
N ALA A 334 -1.47 -12.65 21.54
CA ALA A 334 -1.82 -11.29 21.15
C ALA A 334 -2.28 -10.47 22.37
N ILE A 335 -3.08 -11.08 23.26
CA ILE A 335 -3.54 -10.45 24.50
C ILE A 335 -2.36 -10.18 25.44
N ASP A 336 -1.48 -11.14 25.67
CA ASP A 336 -0.29 -10.98 26.51
C ASP A 336 0.64 -9.90 25.98
N SER A 337 0.84 -9.87 24.65
CA SER A 337 1.63 -8.81 24.03
C SER A 337 0.95 -7.44 24.15
N LEU A 338 -0.38 -7.39 24.10
CA LEU A 338 -1.16 -6.16 24.25
C LEU A 338 -1.10 -5.63 25.69
N VAL A 339 -1.25 -6.48 26.70
CA VAL A 339 -1.10 -6.13 28.12
C VAL A 339 0.27 -5.49 28.40
N LYS A 340 1.35 -6.11 27.90
CA LYS A 340 2.72 -5.56 28.00
C LYS A 340 2.85 -4.20 27.30
N TYR A 341 2.21 -4.05 26.14
CA TYR A 341 2.20 -2.79 25.42
C TYR A 341 1.40 -1.70 26.14
N LEU A 342 0.25 -2.00 26.72
CA LEU A 342 -0.58 -1.03 27.45
C LEU A 342 0.16 -0.46 28.67
N GLU A 343 0.91 -1.28 29.39
CA GLU A 343 1.80 -0.82 30.46
C GLU A 343 2.89 0.13 29.94
N PHE A 344 3.51 -0.20 28.81
CA PHE A 344 4.47 0.69 28.15
C PHE A 344 3.81 2.00 27.67
N ARG A 345 2.61 1.91 27.09
CA ARG A 345 1.82 3.05 26.61
C ARG A 345 1.49 3.99 27.77
N LYS A 346 0.99 3.47 28.90
CA LYS A 346 0.70 4.25 30.11
C LYS A 346 1.93 5.03 30.57
N LYS A 347 3.12 4.43 30.56
CA LYS A 347 4.39 5.11 30.87
C LYS A 347 4.73 6.21 29.85
N GLN A 348 4.48 5.97 28.57
CA GLN A 348 4.75 6.93 27.48
C GLN A 348 3.77 8.12 27.47
N THR A 349 2.48 7.89 27.75
CA THR A 349 1.41 8.90 27.69
C THR A 349 1.11 9.55 29.04
N ARG A 350 1.49 8.90 30.15
CA ARG A 350 1.05 9.21 31.53
C ARG A 350 -0.46 9.15 31.72
N LYS A 351 -1.17 8.46 30.83
CA LYS A 351 -2.63 8.32 30.84
C LYS A 351 -3.01 6.86 30.60
N GLU A 352 -4.08 6.42 31.25
CA GLU A 352 -4.71 5.15 30.93
C GLU A 352 -5.29 5.16 29.51
N MET A 353 -5.52 3.96 28.98
CA MET A 353 -6.21 3.80 27.71
C MET A 353 -7.71 4.14 27.88
N SER A 354 -8.30 4.75 26.85
CA SER A 354 -9.72 5.18 26.82
C SER A 354 -10.29 4.97 25.42
N GLU A 355 -11.62 4.92 25.32
CA GLU A 355 -12.36 4.62 24.08
C GLU A 355 -12.06 5.57 22.90
N ASP A 356 -11.79 6.84 23.17
CA ASP A 356 -11.54 7.87 22.16
C ASP A 356 -10.10 7.85 21.60
N GLN A 357 -9.25 6.93 22.09
CA GLN A 357 -7.84 6.91 21.76
C GLN A 357 -7.45 5.75 20.85
N ALA A 358 -6.42 6.00 20.03
CA ALA A 358 -5.72 4.91 19.37
C ALA A 358 -4.99 4.02 20.39
N ILE A 359 -5.16 2.70 20.24
CA ILE A 359 -4.45 1.68 21.03
C ILE A 359 -2.96 1.86 20.76
N PHE A 360 -2.54 1.65 19.51
CA PHE A 360 -1.15 1.69 19.07
C PHE A 360 -0.70 3.08 18.64
N LEU A 361 0.35 3.56 19.32
CA LEU A 361 1.02 4.82 19.07
C LEU A 361 2.47 4.59 18.65
N THR A 362 2.94 5.40 17.71
CA THR A 362 4.36 5.54 17.35
C THR A 362 5.16 6.19 18.48
N GLU A 363 6.49 6.22 18.36
CA GLU A 363 7.37 6.92 19.30
C GLU A 363 7.01 8.41 19.45
N LYS A 364 6.50 9.03 18.36
CA LYS A 364 6.01 10.41 18.34
C LYS A 364 4.61 10.58 18.96
N LYS A 365 4.07 9.56 19.63
CA LYS A 365 2.73 9.55 20.25
C LYS A 365 1.60 9.81 19.26
N LYS A 366 1.81 9.50 17.98
CA LYS A 366 0.78 9.55 16.93
C LYS A 366 0.30 8.14 16.59
N PRO A 367 -0.96 7.93 16.19
CA PRO A 367 -1.46 6.63 15.74
C PRO A 367 -0.56 6.00 14.68
N ILE A 368 -0.45 4.67 14.67
CA ILE A 368 0.28 3.95 13.63
C ILE A 368 -0.36 4.17 12.25
N THR A 369 0.46 4.19 11.20
CA THR A 369 0.03 4.46 9.82
C THR A 369 0.39 3.31 8.88
N LYS A 370 -0.11 3.36 7.64
CA LYS A 370 0.27 2.40 6.60
C LYS A 370 1.78 2.39 6.35
N GLU A 371 2.39 3.57 6.25
CA GLU A 371 3.84 3.74 6.12
C GLU A 371 4.58 3.14 7.31
N TRP A 372 4.08 3.30 8.54
CA TRP A 372 4.68 2.68 9.72
C TRP A 372 4.70 1.16 9.63
N VAL A 373 3.61 0.53 9.15
CA VAL A 373 3.55 -0.92 8.94
C VAL A 373 4.55 -1.36 7.85
N ILE A 374 4.63 -0.63 6.73
CA ILE A 374 5.57 -0.95 5.64
C ILE A 374 7.03 -0.87 6.12
N VAL A 375 7.39 0.20 6.82
CA VAL A 375 8.74 0.41 7.37
C VAL A 375 9.07 -0.64 8.42
N THR A 376 8.11 -0.95 9.31
CA THR A 376 8.26 -1.99 10.33
C THR A 376 8.53 -3.35 9.69
N MET A 377 7.71 -3.78 8.73
CA MET A 377 7.90 -5.05 8.04
C MET A 377 9.27 -5.16 7.38
N LYS A 378 9.71 -4.09 6.70
CA LYS A 378 11.05 -4.05 6.09
C LYS A 378 12.15 -4.20 7.13
N LYS A 379 12.05 -3.53 8.28
CA LYS A 379 13.02 -3.65 9.37
C LYS A 379 13.06 -5.07 9.92
N LEU A 380 11.90 -5.65 10.24
CA LEU A 380 11.82 -6.98 10.84
C LEU A 380 12.38 -8.06 9.92
N ARG A 381 12.02 -8.03 8.63
CA ARG A 381 12.58 -8.98 7.64
C ARG A 381 14.09 -8.88 7.53
N LYS A 382 14.63 -7.67 7.41
CA LYS A 382 16.08 -7.47 7.31
C LYS A 382 16.81 -8.00 8.53
N ASN A 383 16.31 -7.69 9.72
CA ASN A 383 16.88 -8.16 10.98
C ASN A 383 16.79 -9.68 11.12
N ALA A 384 15.69 -10.26 10.64
CA ALA A 384 15.46 -11.71 10.66
C ALA A 384 16.24 -12.47 9.59
N GLY A 385 16.84 -11.81 8.60
CA GLY A 385 17.46 -12.48 7.45
C GLY A 385 16.46 -13.02 6.43
N LEU A 386 15.24 -12.45 6.38
CA LEU A 386 14.10 -12.89 5.56
C LEU A 386 13.69 -11.83 4.52
N ASP A 387 14.62 -11.00 4.04
CA ASP A 387 14.33 -9.90 3.08
C ASP A 387 14.44 -10.34 1.61
N ASP A 388 13.93 -11.55 1.31
CA ASP A 388 13.95 -12.15 -0.02
C ASP A 388 13.09 -11.35 -1.00
N LYS A 389 13.69 -11.04 -2.15
CA LYS A 389 13.00 -10.34 -3.23
C LYS A 389 12.45 -11.35 -4.23
N LEU A 390 11.25 -11.08 -4.72
CA LEU A 390 10.67 -11.85 -5.83
C LEU A 390 11.21 -11.31 -7.16
N SER A 391 11.68 -12.21 -8.02
CA SER A 391 12.08 -11.93 -9.41
C SER A 391 10.85 -11.81 -10.32
N GLY A 392 11.03 -11.34 -11.56
CA GLY A 392 9.92 -11.14 -12.51
C GLY A 392 9.02 -9.92 -12.23
N TYR A 393 9.36 -9.08 -11.23
CA TYR A 393 8.64 -7.84 -10.93
C TYR A 393 9.51 -6.61 -11.21
N ARG A 394 8.96 -5.64 -11.97
CA ARG A 394 9.62 -4.34 -12.21
C ARG A 394 9.79 -3.49 -10.96
N SER A 395 8.83 -3.57 -10.04
CA SER A 395 8.93 -2.95 -8.71
C SER A 395 9.45 -3.99 -7.74
N THR A 396 10.37 -3.63 -6.85
CA THR A 396 10.83 -4.53 -5.79
C THR A 396 9.64 -5.05 -4.99
N ARG A 397 9.40 -6.35 -5.10
CA ARG A 397 8.46 -7.09 -4.27
C ARG A 397 9.24 -8.04 -3.38
N TYR A 398 8.69 -8.29 -2.22
CA TYR A 398 9.28 -9.15 -1.21
C TYR A 398 8.36 -10.33 -0.99
N ARG A 399 8.96 -11.51 -0.81
CA ARG A 399 8.24 -12.75 -0.51
C ARG A 399 7.36 -12.56 0.72
N ILE A 400 7.96 -12.07 1.80
CA ILE A 400 7.23 -11.75 3.03
C ILE A 400 6.79 -10.28 3.01
N ASN A 401 5.50 -10.06 3.20
CA ASN A 401 4.93 -8.72 3.34
C ASN A 401 3.80 -8.72 4.38
N SER A 402 3.24 -7.55 4.70
CA SER A 402 2.22 -7.44 5.75
C SER A 402 0.90 -8.15 5.41
N HIS A 403 0.63 -8.41 4.13
CA HIS A 403 -0.58 -9.13 3.71
C HIS A 403 -0.50 -10.61 4.07
N GLU A 404 0.69 -11.20 3.99
CA GLU A 404 0.94 -12.63 4.27
C GLU A 404 0.51 -13.05 5.68
N PHE A 405 0.39 -12.13 6.64
CA PHE A 405 -0.14 -12.41 7.98
C PHE A 405 -1.59 -12.90 7.92
N ARG A 406 -2.39 -12.32 7.03
CA ARG A 406 -3.79 -12.69 6.82
C ARG A 406 -3.88 -14.01 6.07
N ASP A 407 -3.05 -14.20 5.05
CA ASP A 407 -3.07 -15.41 4.24
C ASP A 407 -2.57 -16.60 5.07
N LEU A 408 -1.51 -16.42 5.86
CA LEU A 408 -1.05 -17.39 6.85
C LEU A 408 -2.14 -17.73 7.87
N LEU A 409 -2.85 -16.75 8.45
CA LEU A 409 -3.95 -17.05 9.37
C LEU A 409 -5.00 -17.94 8.67
N LYS A 410 -5.41 -17.59 7.45
CA LYS A 410 -6.38 -18.38 6.70
C LYS A 410 -5.90 -19.81 6.50
N SER A 411 -4.64 -19.98 6.07
CA SER A 411 -4.04 -21.30 5.86
C SER A 411 -3.99 -22.11 7.15
N VAL A 412 -3.59 -21.51 8.27
CA VAL A 412 -3.55 -22.18 9.59
C VAL A 412 -4.96 -22.58 10.05
N LEU A 413 -5.97 -21.74 9.83
CA LEU A 413 -7.35 -22.09 10.15
C LEU A 413 -7.83 -23.30 9.32
N MET A 414 -7.61 -23.26 7.99
CA MET A 414 -8.01 -24.37 7.11
C MET A 414 -7.30 -25.68 7.49
N ASP A 415 -6.00 -25.61 7.76
CA ASP A 415 -5.17 -26.76 8.17
C ASP A 415 -5.42 -27.20 9.62
N SER A 416 -6.28 -26.50 10.36
CA SER A 416 -6.79 -26.91 11.68
C SER A 416 -8.28 -27.24 11.63
N GLU A 417 -8.76 -27.67 10.46
CA GLU A 417 -10.12 -28.18 10.25
C GLU A 417 -11.21 -27.19 10.67
N VAL A 418 -10.90 -25.89 10.57
CA VAL A 418 -11.89 -24.82 10.70
C VAL A 418 -12.72 -24.79 9.44
N ARG A 419 -14.04 -24.71 9.59
CA ARG A 419 -14.93 -24.72 8.41
C ARG A 419 -14.56 -23.60 7.41
N PRO A 420 -14.58 -23.86 6.09
CA PRO A 420 -14.21 -22.87 5.09
C PRO A 420 -14.99 -21.55 5.15
N ASP A 421 -16.30 -21.59 5.42
CA ASP A 421 -17.16 -20.41 5.58
C ASP A 421 -16.66 -19.51 6.73
N VAL A 422 -16.26 -20.14 7.84
CA VAL A 422 -15.73 -19.45 9.01
C VAL A 422 -14.36 -18.87 8.71
N CYS A 423 -13.47 -19.60 8.02
CA CYS A 423 -12.18 -19.09 7.58
C CYS A 423 -12.31 -17.78 6.77
N GLU A 424 -13.23 -17.75 5.80
CA GLU A 424 -13.51 -16.55 4.99
C GLU A 424 -14.09 -15.40 5.84
N HIS A 425 -15.02 -15.71 6.75
CA HIS A 425 -15.61 -14.74 7.65
C HIS A 425 -14.57 -14.09 8.58
N LEU A 426 -13.71 -14.89 9.22
CA LEU A 426 -12.74 -14.43 10.22
C LEU A 426 -11.78 -13.38 9.66
N ILE A 427 -11.35 -13.56 8.40
CA ILE A 427 -10.52 -12.60 7.66
C ILE A 427 -11.35 -11.48 7.01
N GLY A 428 -12.68 -11.53 7.00
CA GLY A 428 -13.55 -10.50 6.46
C GLY A 428 -13.71 -10.55 4.93
N HIS A 429 -13.64 -11.74 4.35
CA HIS A 429 -14.16 -11.94 3.00
C HIS A 429 -15.68 -12.00 3.08
N LYS A 430 -16.33 -11.20 2.22
CA LYS A 430 -17.77 -11.22 2.11
C LYS A 430 -18.15 -12.54 1.42
N PRO A 431 -19.15 -13.27 1.93
CA PRO A 431 -19.74 -14.40 1.24
C PRO A 431 -20.05 -14.05 -0.22
N LYS A 432 -19.78 -14.99 -1.13
CA LYS A 432 -20.07 -14.78 -2.56
C LYS A 432 -21.56 -14.85 -2.81
N ASP A 433 -22.24 -15.75 -2.11
CA ASP A 433 -23.69 -15.87 -2.09
C ASP A 433 -24.28 -15.04 -0.95
N SER A 434 -25.28 -14.21 -1.24
CA SER A 434 -26.01 -13.42 -0.24
C SER A 434 -26.84 -14.27 0.73
N TYR A 435 -27.12 -15.53 0.40
CA TYR A 435 -27.85 -16.46 1.26
C TYR A 435 -26.96 -17.16 2.30
N GLU A 436 -25.63 -17.09 2.15
CA GLU A 436 -24.66 -17.58 3.13
C GLU A 436 -24.66 -16.70 4.40
N LYS A 437 -25.60 -16.99 5.31
CA LYS A 437 -25.79 -16.29 6.59
C LYS A 437 -25.27 -17.08 7.78
N GLN A 438 -24.49 -18.14 7.58
CA GLN A 438 -24.05 -19.06 8.63
C GLN A 438 -23.30 -18.32 9.75
N ALA A 439 -22.43 -17.37 9.39
CA ALA A 439 -21.70 -16.57 10.38
C ALA A 439 -22.59 -15.58 11.16
N GLU A 440 -23.73 -15.16 10.58
CA GLU A 440 -24.72 -14.30 11.24
C GLU A 440 -25.63 -15.11 12.17
N LEU A 441 -26.20 -16.21 11.65
CA LEU A 441 -27.15 -17.08 12.35
C LEU A 441 -26.48 -17.92 13.45
N PHE A 442 -25.24 -18.35 13.23
CA PHE A 442 -24.51 -19.23 14.15
C PHE A 442 -23.24 -18.58 14.69
N SER A 443 -23.30 -17.28 14.96
CA SER A 443 -22.17 -16.48 15.48
C SER A 443 -21.51 -17.06 16.74
N LYS A 444 -22.27 -17.77 17.58
CA LYS A 444 -21.76 -18.48 18.77
C LYS A 444 -20.77 -19.59 18.43
N THR A 445 -20.88 -20.21 17.25
CA THR A 445 -19.98 -21.29 16.81
C THR A 445 -18.61 -20.78 16.33
N LEU A 446 -18.53 -19.50 15.93
CA LEU A 446 -17.29 -18.91 15.38
C LEU A 446 -16.11 -19.02 16.35
N ARG A 447 -16.37 -18.82 17.66
CA ARG A 447 -15.33 -18.92 18.68
C ARG A 447 -14.82 -20.35 18.84
N LYS A 448 -15.72 -21.32 18.87
CA LYS A 448 -15.39 -22.75 18.96
C LYS A 448 -14.58 -23.19 17.73
N GLU A 449 -14.99 -22.73 16.55
CA GLU A 449 -14.29 -23.00 15.30
C GLU A 449 -12.88 -22.38 15.29
N TYR A 450 -12.74 -21.10 15.63
CA TYR A 450 -11.42 -20.46 15.75
C TYR A 450 -10.51 -21.19 16.75
N ALA A 451 -11.08 -21.65 17.88
CA ALA A 451 -10.33 -22.31 18.94
C ALA A 451 -9.63 -23.61 18.51
N LYS A 452 -10.10 -24.26 17.44
CA LYS A 452 -9.40 -25.43 16.85
C LYS A 452 -7.96 -25.08 16.44
N ALA A 453 -7.73 -23.87 15.96
CA ALA A 453 -6.43 -23.39 15.51
C ALA A 453 -5.59 -22.72 16.63
N SER A 454 -6.14 -22.52 17.84
CA SER A 454 -5.48 -21.80 18.94
C SER A 454 -4.11 -22.37 19.31
N ARG A 455 -3.91 -23.69 19.16
CA ARG A 455 -2.61 -24.33 19.44
C ARG A 455 -1.50 -23.82 18.51
N ARG A 456 -1.81 -23.54 17.24
CA ARG A 456 -0.84 -23.12 16.22
C ARG A 456 -0.76 -21.61 16.06
N ILE A 457 -1.86 -20.90 16.31
CA ILE A 457 -1.89 -19.44 16.27
C ILE A 457 -1.08 -18.85 17.43
N ASN A 458 -1.14 -19.45 18.62
CA ASN A 458 -0.33 -19.03 19.77
C ASN A 458 1.10 -19.60 19.69
N ILE A 459 1.88 -19.01 18.80
CA ILE A 459 3.24 -19.43 18.46
C ILE A 459 4.22 -19.35 19.65
N PHE A 460 4.01 -18.48 20.65
CA PHE A 460 4.85 -18.34 21.84
C PHE A 460 4.36 -19.18 23.01
N SER A 461 3.07 -19.15 23.34
CA SER A 461 2.55 -19.87 24.51
C SER A 461 2.50 -21.38 24.32
N ASN A 462 2.42 -21.89 23.08
CA ASN A 462 2.30 -23.32 22.76
C ASN A 462 3.51 -23.86 21.98
N PHE A 463 4.65 -23.22 22.12
CA PHE A 463 5.86 -23.48 21.35
C PHE A 463 6.32 -24.96 21.39
N SER A 464 6.15 -25.64 22.52
CA SER A 464 6.49 -27.07 22.67
C SER A 464 5.62 -28.02 21.85
N SER A 465 4.42 -27.60 21.45
CA SER A 465 3.53 -28.39 20.60
C SER A 465 3.82 -28.22 19.10
N MET A 466 4.41 -27.08 18.71
CA MET A 466 4.87 -26.87 17.33
C MET A 466 6.15 -27.66 17.03
N ALA A 467 7.07 -27.75 18.00
CA ALA A 467 8.32 -28.51 17.87
C ALA A 467 8.12 -30.03 17.69
N LYS A 468 6.94 -30.57 18.03
CA LYS A 468 6.60 -32.00 17.91
C LYS A 468 5.91 -32.38 16.59
N GLY A 469 5.57 -31.41 15.75
CA GLY A 469 4.79 -31.62 14.53
C GLY A 469 5.61 -31.74 13.23
N GLU A 470 6.93 -31.50 13.26
CA GLU A 470 7.80 -31.60 12.08
C GLU A 470 8.86 -32.69 12.27
N SER A 471 9.20 -33.38 11.18
CA SER A 471 10.18 -34.48 11.10
C SER A 471 11.63 -34.10 11.41
N ASN A 472 11.89 -32.86 11.85
CA ASN A 472 13.22 -32.32 12.23
C ASN A 472 13.19 -31.73 13.66
N ALA A 473 12.59 -32.43 14.62
CA ALA A 473 12.49 -32.01 16.02
C ALA A 473 13.83 -31.57 16.62
N ASP A 474 14.94 -32.26 16.31
CA ASP A 474 16.29 -31.96 16.83
C ASP A 474 16.88 -30.64 16.29
N GLU A 475 16.63 -30.32 15.01
CA GLU A 475 17.08 -29.06 14.41
C GLU A 475 16.28 -27.87 14.95
N MET A 476 14.99 -28.11 15.18
CA MET A 476 14.09 -27.10 15.73
C MET A 476 14.44 -26.85 17.20
N GLU A 477 14.70 -27.88 18.00
CA GLU A 477 15.13 -27.76 19.40
C GLU A 477 16.48 -27.05 19.54
N LYS A 478 17.44 -27.29 18.65
CA LYS A 478 18.68 -26.50 18.59
C LYS A 478 18.43 -25.03 18.25
N LYS A 479 17.49 -24.72 17.35
CA LYS A 479 17.05 -23.34 17.09
C LYS A 479 16.31 -22.76 18.30
N VAL A 480 15.54 -23.55 19.04
CA VAL A 480 14.83 -23.17 20.28
C VAL A 480 15.82 -22.69 21.33
N THR A 481 16.82 -23.49 21.67
CA THR A 481 17.81 -23.14 22.70
C THR A 481 18.54 -21.86 22.31
N LYS A 482 18.92 -21.75 21.03
CA LYS A 482 19.58 -20.55 20.49
C LYS A 482 18.67 -19.31 20.52
N LEU A 483 17.37 -19.47 20.29
CA LEU A 483 16.37 -18.39 20.37
C LEU A 483 16.11 -17.95 21.81
N GLN A 484 16.00 -18.89 22.76
CA GLN A 484 15.86 -18.61 24.19
C GLN A 484 17.09 -17.87 24.72
N GLU A 485 18.30 -18.34 24.39
CA GLU A 485 19.55 -17.64 24.73
C GLU A 485 19.60 -16.22 24.13
N ASN A 486 19.15 -16.05 22.88
CA ASN A 486 19.09 -14.75 22.24
C ASN A 486 18.07 -13.83 22.92
N MET A 487 16.93 -14.36 23.36
CA MET A 487 15.93 -13.63 24.14
C MET A 487 16.48 -13.17 25.49
N GLU A 488 17.20 -14.04 26.21
CA GLU A 488 17.85 -13.67 27.46
C GLU A 488 18.96 -12.62 27.26
N LYS A 489 19.80 -12.79 26.23
CA LYS A 489 20.82 -11.80 25.86
C LYS A 489 20.18 -10.45 25.52
N MET A 490 19.03 -10.45 24.87
CA MET A 490 18.27 -9.24 24.54
C MET A 490 17.68 -8.58 25.80
N GLN A 491 17.08 -9.35 26.71
CA GLN A 491 16.59 -8.85 28.00
C GLN A 491 17.73 -8.24 28.85
N LYS A 492 18.91 -8.88 28.86
CA LYS A 492 20.12 -8.35 29.53
C LYS A 492 20.63 -7.06 28.87
N ARG A 493 20.55 -6.93 27.55
CA ARG A 493 20.90 -5.67 26.84
C ARG A 493 19.92 -4.55 27.16
N ILE A 494 18.62 -4.82 27.17
CA ILE A 494 17.59 -3.84 27.52
C ILE A 494 17.80 -3.33 28.94
N SER A 495 18.03 -4.21 29.91
CA SER A 495 18.26 -3.81 31.31
C SER A 495 19.53 -2.97 31.51
N ARG A 496 20.61 -3.27 30.77
CA ARG A 496 21.84 -2.46 30.78
C ARG A 496 21.62 -1.08 30.17
N THR A 497 20.88 -1.01 29.07
CA THR A 497 20.62 0.26 28.37
C THR A 497 19.72 1.18 29.21
N ASP A 498 18.73 0.61 29.91
CA ASP A 498 17.87 1.34 30.85
C ASP A 498 18.64 1.84 32.09
N LYS A 499 19.58 1.05 32.62
CA LYS A 499 20.48 1.48 33.72
C LYS A 499 21.38 2.65 33.31
N LEU A 500 21.95 2.61 32.10
CA LEU A 500 22.78 3.69 31.56
C LEU A 500 21.97 4.97 31.31
N ARG A 501 20.75 4.83 30.81
CA ARG A 501 19.83 5.98 30.62
C ARG A 501 19.45 6.65 31.94
N ARG A 502 19.22 5.88 33.01
CA ARG A 502 18.95 6.43 34.35
C ARG A 502 20.18 7.16 34.92
N LYS A 503 21.38 6.59 34.78
CA LYS A 503 22.62 7.26 35.25
C LYS A 503 22.89 8.60 34.57
N ASN A 504 22.50 8.76 33.31
CA ASN A 504 22.67 10.00 32.56
C ASN A 504 21.51 11.02 32.73
N GLN A 505 20.48 10.71 33.53
CA GLN A 505 19.44 11.67 33.94
C GLN A 505 19.68 12.26 35.33
N PHE A 506 20.63 11.71 36.09
CA PHE A 506 21.05 12.18 37.42
C PHE A 506 22.47 12.78 37.42
N LYS A 507 23.03 13.02 36.22
CA LYS A 507 24.12 13.94 35.95
C LYS A 507 23.55 15.05 35.09
#